data_AF-A0A1H0JSH8-F1
#
_entry.id   AF-A0A1H0JSH8-F1
#
_cell.length_a   1.000
_cell.length_b   1.000
_cell.length_c   1.000
_cell.angle_alpha   90.00
_cell.angle_beta   90.00
_cell.angle_gamma   90.00
#
_symmetry.space_group_name_H-M   'P 1'
#
loop_
_entity.id
_entity.type
_entity.pdbx_description
1 polymer ?
#
loop_
_entity_poly.entity_id
_entity_poly.type
_entity_poly.pdbx_seq_one_letter_code
_entity_poly.pdbx_strand_id
1 'polypeptide(L)' 'MAQNAHHEAAKHHEAAAKSHKTAAEHHEKGDAKTAGKHAEEAHGHSAKAHESSTKAHGKSTGKH' A
#
# COMPACT_ATOMS: atom_id res chain seq x y z
N MET A 1 13.39 8.87 13.38
CA MET A 1 12.65 9.96 12.72
C MET A 1 11.37 9.39 12.11
N ALA A 2 10.20 9.73 12.64
CA ALA A 2 8.90 9.24 12.15
C ALA A 2 8.57 9.71 10.72
N GLN A 3 9.11 10.87 10.31
CA GLN A 3 8.98 11.43 8.96
C GLN A 3 9.36 10.44 7.85
N ASN A 4 10.45 9.69 8.01
CA ASN A 4 10.87 8.72 7.00
C ASN A 4 9.90 7.54 6.88
N ALA A 5 9.28 7.13 7.99
CA ALA A 5 8.32 6.03 8.00
C ALA A 5 6.96 6.43 7.38
N HIS A 6 6.53 7.69 7.55
CA HIS A 6 5.38 8.22 6.84
C HIS A 6 5.65 8.35 5.33
N HIS A 7 6.86 8.73 4.93
CA HIS A 7 7.23 8.80 3.52
C HIS A 7 7.24 7.41 2.85
N GLU A 8 7.79 6.39 3.52
CA GLU A 8 7.78 5.02 3.02
C GLU A 8 6.35 4.43 2.99
N ALA A 9 5.52 4.72 4.00
CA ALA A 9 4.11 4.35 3.99
C ALA A 9 3.36 5.00 2.82
N ALA A 10 3.62 6.28 2.54
CA ALA A 10 3.03 7.00 1.41
C ALA A 10 3.40 6.35 0.07
N LYS A 11 4.68 6.04 -0.15
CA LYS A 11 5.13 5.33 -1.37
C LYS A 11 4.43 3.99 -1.56
N HIS A 12 4.27 3.22 -0.48
CA HIS A 12 3.55 1.96 -0.53
C HIS A 12 2.05 2.16 -0.83
N HIS A 13 1.40 3.18 -0.25
CA HIS A 13 0.01 3.50 -0.58
C HIS A 13 -0.15 3.97 -2.04
N GLU A 14 0.77 4.76 -2.57
CA GLU A 14 0.76 5.16 -3.98
C GLU A 14 0.94 3.97 -4.92
N ALA A 15 1.86 3.05 -4.60
CA ALA A 15 2.04 1.80 -5.34
C ALA A 15 0.76 0.95 -5.30
N ALA A 16 0.14 0.80 -4.12
CA ALA A 16 -1.12 0.08 -3.96
C ALA A 16 -2.25 0.72 -4.79
N ALA A 17 -2.38 2.04 -4.76
CA ALA A 17 -3.38 2.77 -5.53
C ALA A 17 -3.19 2.58 -7.04
N LYS A 18 -1.94 2.62 -7.53
CA LYS A 18 -1.62 2.33 -8.93
C LYS A 18 -2.00 0.89 -9.30
N SER A 19 -1.63 -0.10 -8.49
CA SER A 19 -1.98 -1.50 -8.74
C SER A 19 -3.49 -1.74 -8.70
N HIS A 20 -4.24 -1.10 -7.79
CA HIS A 20 -5.71 -1.16 -7.79
C HIS A 20 -6.30 -0.54 -9.06
N LYS A 21 -5.76 0.59 -9.52
CA LYS A 21 -6.20 1.21 -10.79
C LYS A 21 -5.96 0.28 -11.97
N THR A 22 -4.76 -0.30 -12.08
CA THR A 22 -4.46 -1.28 -13.14
C THR A 22 -5.34 -2.51 -13.04
N ALA A 23 -5.60 -3.02 -11.82
CA ALA A 23 -6.54 -4.12 -11.62
C ALA A 23 -7.95 -3.78 -12.15
N ALA A 24 -8.45 -2.58 -11.87
CA ALA A 24 -9.73 -2.12 -12.40
C ALA A 24 -9.72 -2.06 -13.94
N GLU A 25 -8.68 -1.49 -14.55
CA GLU A 25 -8.56 -1.44 -16.02
C GLU A 25 -8.51 -2.84 -16.67
N HIS A 26 -7.86 -3.81 -16.03
CA HIS A 26 -7.85 -5.21 -16.50
C HIS A 26 -9.21 -5.88 -16.29
N HIS A 27 -9.91 -5.60 -15.18
CA HIS A 27 -11.28 -6.08 -14.96
C HIS A 27 -12.24 -5.54 -16.02
N GLU A 28 -12.14 -4.25 -16.38
CA GLU A 28 -12.94 -3.64 -17.43
C GLU A 28 -12.68 -4.25 -18.82
N LYS A 29 -11.45 -4.71 -19.06
CA LYS A 29 -11.06 -5.42 -20.30
C LYS A 29 -11.45 -6.91 -20.29
N GLY A 30 -12.02 -7.43 -19.20
CA GLY A 30 -12.39 -8.84 -19.05
C GLY A 30 -11.23 -9.76 -18.63
N ASP A 31 -10.07 -9.21 -18.28
CA ASP A 31 -8.88 -9.97 -17.87
C ASP A 31 -8.79 -10.08 -16.33
N ALA A 32 -9.75 -10.83 -15.76
CA ALA A 32 -9.88 -11.01 -14.32
C ALA A 32 -8.65 -11.66 -13.66
N LYS A 33 -7.87 -12.45 -14.40
CA LYS A 33 -6.69 -13.13 -13.88
C LYS A 33 -5.55 -12.16 -13.58
N THR A 34 -5.27 -11.25 -14.50
CA THR A 34 -4.25 -10.20 -14.29
C THR A 34 -4.75 -9.15 -13.30
N ALA A 35 -6.04 -8.84 -13.33
CA ALA A 35 -6.64 -7.98 -12.34
C ALA A 35 -6.50 -8.52 -10.90
N GLY A 36 -6.72 -9.82 -10.71
CA GLY A 36 -6.50 -10.50 -9.43
C GLY A 36 -5.06 -10.39 -8.94
N LYS A 37 -4.07 -10.60 -9.83
CA LYS A 37 -2.64 -10.43 -9.49
C LYS A 37 -2.33 -9.01 -9.01
N HIS A 38 -2.79 -8.01 -9.75
CA HIS A 38 -2.57 -6.62 -9.37
C HIS A 38 -3.32 -6.23 -8.09
N ALA A 39 -4.50 -6.81 -7.84
CA ALA A 39 -5.21 -6.62 -6.58
C ALA A 39 -4.46 -7.25 -5.38
N GLU A 40 -3.86 -8.44 -5.55
CA GLU A 40 -3.01 -9.06 -4.53
C GLU A 40 -1.75 -8.22 -4.26
N GLU A 41 -1.09 -7.73 -5.30
CA GLU A 41 0.07 -6.82 -5.16
C GLU A 41 -0.31 -5.53 -4.43
N ALA A 42 -1.46 -4.95 -4.76
CA ALA A 42 -1.98 -3.77 -4.09
C ALA A 42 -2.22 -4.03 -2.59
N HIS A 43 -2.79 -5.19 -2.26
CA HIS A 43 -3.00 -5.61 -0.88
C HIS A 43 -1.68 -5.75 -0.11
N GLY A 44 -0.66 -6.35 -0.76
CA GLY A 44 0.68 -6.48 -0.17
C GLY A 44 1.36 -5.14 0.09
N HIS A 45 1.22 -4.18 -0.82
CA HIS A 45 1.71 -2.82 -0.61
C HIS A 45 0.94 -2.09 0.50
N SER A 46 -0.38 -2.20 0.53
CA SER A 46 -1.22 -1.59 1.56
C SER A 46 -0.89 -2.14 2.96
N ALA A 47 -0.66 -3.44 3.09
CA ALA A 47 -0.22 -4.06 4.34
C ALA A 47 1.12 -3.49 4.83
N LYS A 48 2.11 -3.37 3.94
CA LYS A 48 3.43 -2.77 4.26
C LYS A 48 3.32 -1.28 4.63
N ALA A 49 2.42 -0.55 3.97
CA ALA A 49 2.15 0.84 4.28
C ALA A 49 1.54 0.97 5.69
N HIS A 50 0.57 0.12 6.01
CA HIS A 50 -0.10 0.09 7.30
C HIS A 50 0.87 -0.29 8.42
N GLU A 51 1.72 -1.29 8.19
CA GLU A 51 2.76 -1.69 9.15
C GLU A 51 3.77 -0.56 9.38
N SER A 52 4.21 0.10 8.31
CA SER A 52 5.15 1.24 8.39
C SER A 52 4.54 2.44 9.11
N SER A 53 3.27 2.75 8.82
CA SER A 53 2.51 3.81 9.49
C SER A 53 2.30 3.48 10.97
N THR A 54 1.91 2.24 11.28
CA THR A 54 1.75 1.75 12.66
C THR A 54 3.07 1.84 13.42
N LYS A 55 4.20 1.50 12.80
CA LYS A 55 5.53 1.61 13.39
C LYS A 55 5.96 3.07 13.60
N ALA A 56 5.57 3.98 12.70
CA ALA A 56 5.77 5.42 12.87
C ALA A 56 4.96 5.95 14.08
N HIS A 57 3.72 5.49 14.20
CA HIS A 57 2.81 5.88 15.28
C HIS A 57 3.23 5.29 16.63
N GLY A 58 3.57 4.00 16.67
CA GLY A 58 4.04 3.29 17.87
C GLY A 58 5.41 3.76 18.36
N LYS A 59 6.28 4.25 17.46
CA LYS A 59 7.51 4.97 17.85
C LYS A 59 7.24 6.40 18.33
N SER A 60 6.07 6.96 18.06
CA SER A 60 5.67 8.28 18.54
C SER A 60 4.94 8.22 19.89
N THR A 61 4.39 7.07 20.28
CA THR A 61 3.77 6.85 21.61
C THR A 61 4.76 6.32 22.67
N GLY A 62 6.04 6.20 22.34
CA GLY A 62 7.06 5.61 23.20
C GLY A 62 8.23 6.54 23.51
N LYS A 63 7.97 7.78 23.96
CA LYS A 63 8.89 8.58 24.78
C LYS A 63 8.19 9.85 25.32
N HIS A 64 7.62 9.75 26.50
CA HIS A 64 7.63 10.80 27.51
C HIS A 64 7.81 10.12 28.87
#